data_AF-A0A5J5VRT4-F1
#
_entry.id   AF-A0A5J5VRT4-F1
#
_cell.length_a   1.000
_cell.length_b   1.000
_cell.length_c   1.000
_cell.angle_alpha   90.00
_cell.angle_beta   90.00
_cell.angle_gamma   90.00
#
_symmetry.space_group_name_H-M   'P 1'
#
loop_
_entity.id
_entity.type
_entity.pdbx_description
1 polymer ?
#
loop_
_entity_poly.entity_id
_entity_poly.type
_entity_poly.pdbx_seq_one_letter_code
_entity_poly.pdbx_strand_id
1 'polypeptide(L)'
;MDDPLEIFNTAADLHTEMINQMKGVPENFTGVTQERLVEGLSAMYCALSLVGEPIMYLEISIFLDELQKRRISTLLVTNVQFPERN
;
A
#
# COMPACT_ATOMS: atom_id res chain seq x y z
N MET A 1 1.93 -5.76 -18.85
CA MET A 1 2.09 -5.18 -17.50
C MET A 1 0.81 -4.45 -17.23
N ASP A 2 0.25 -4.63 -16.05
CA ASP A 2 -1.00 -3.97 -15.66
C ASP A 2 -0.75 -2.47 -15.49
N ASP A 3 -1.77 -1.65 -15.68
CA ASP A 3 -1.64 -0.19 -15.60
C ASP A 3 -1.40 0.27 -14.14
N PRO A 4 -0.57 1.31 -13.89
CA PRO A 4 -0.28 1.78 -12.53
C PRO A 4 -1.53 2.18 -11.72
N LEU A 5 -2.55 2.74 -12.38
CA LEU A 5 -3.81 3.12 -11.74
C LEU A 5 -4.66 1.88 -11.41
N GLU A 6 -4.67 0.88 -12.28
CA GLU A 6 -5.33 -0.40 -12.01
C GLU A 6 -4.67 -1.12 -10.82
N ILE A 7 -3.33 -1.15 -10.78
CA ILE A 7 -2.56 -1.69 -9.65
C ILE A 7 -2.91 -0.93 -8.36
N PHE A 8 -2.95 0.40 -8.40
CA PHE A 8 -3.29 1.22 -7.24
C PHE A 8 -4.70 0.92 -6.73
N ASN A 9 -5.70 0.96 -7.61
CA ASN A 9 -7.10 0.74 -7.24
C ASN A 9 -7.28 -0.65 -6.62
N THR A 10 -6.70 -1.67 -7.26
CA THR A 10 -6.73 -3.04 -6.75
C THR A 10 -6.08 -3.15 -5.37
N ALA A 11 -4.91 -2.53 -5.17
CA ALA A 11 -4.22 -2.54 -3.87
C ALA A 11 -5.03 -1.80 -2.78
N ALA A 12 -5.64 -0.67 -3.12
CA ALA A 12 -6.48 0.11 -2.19
C ALA A 12 -7.75 -0.65 -1.78
N ASP A 13 -8.38 -1.34 -2.73
CA ASP A 13 -9.56 -2.18 -2.47
C ASP A 13 -9.20 -3.36 -1.57
N LEU A 14 -8.11 -4.07 -1.87
CA LEU A 14 -7.63 -5.20 -1.05
C LEU A 14 -7.22 -4.74 0.36
N HIS A 15 -6.56 -3.59 0.50
CA HIS A 15 -6.23 -3.01 1.80
C HIS A 15 -7.50 -2.72 2.61
N THR A 16 -8.48 -2.08 1.98
CA THR A 16 -9.78 -1.76 2.59
C THR A 16 -10.53 -3.03 3.01
N GLU A 17 -10.57 -4.05 2.16
CA GLU A 17 -11.17 -5.34 2.45
C GLU A 17 -10.51 -6.00 3.67
N MET A 18 -9.17 -6.02 3.71
CA MET A 18 -8.41 -6.61 4.81
C MET A 18 -8.69 -5.90 6.14
N ILE A 19 -8.70 -4.57 6.16
CA ILE A 19 -9.05 -3.79 7.37
C ILE A 19 -10.50 -4.08 7.80
N ASN A 20 -11.43 -4.22 6.83
CA ASN A 20 -12.83 -4.50 7.11
C ASN A 20 -13.08 -5.87 7.75
N GLN A 21 -12.16 -6.82 7.66
CA GLN A 21 -12.26 -8.11 8.37
C GLN A 21 -12.30 -7.94 9.89
N MET A 22 -11.81 -6.80 10.41
CA MET A 22 -11.86 -6.47 11.83
C MET A 22 -13.20 -5.84 12.27
N LYS A 23 -14.09 -5.48 11.32
CA LYS A 23 -15.40 -4.90 11.65
C LYS A 23 -16.26 -5.91 12.41
N GLY A 24 -16.83 -5.47 13.52
CA GLY A 24 -17.76 -6.27 14.32
C GLY A 24 -17.08 -7.28 15.26
N VAL A 25 -15.76 -7.42 15.21
CA VAL A 25 -15.02 -8.19 16.21
C VAL A 25 -14.93 -7.35 17.49
N PRO A 26 -15.31 -7.87 18.67
CA PRO A 26 -15.33 -7.06 19.89
C PRO A 26 -13.91 -6.61 20.31
N GLU A 27 -13.79 -5.36 20.77
CA GLU A 27 -12.51 -4.73 21.15
C GLU A 27 -11.74 -5.54 22.20
N ASN A 28 -12.42 -6.21 23.13
CA ASN A 28 -11.79 -7.04 24.15
C ASN A 28 -11.07 -8.29 23.60
N PHE A 29 -11.29 -8.67 22.33
CA PHE A 29 -10.59 -9.77 21.67
C PHE A 29 -9.45 -9.30 20.76
N THR A 30 -9.58 -8.14 20.11
CA THR A 30 -8.62 -7.65 19.11
C THR A 30 -7.75 -6.49 19.59
N GLY A 31 -8.20 -5.77 20.62
CA GLY A 31 -7.62 -4.51 21.07
C GLY A 31 -7.76 -3.36 20.07
N VAL A 32 -8.53 -3.53 18.99
CA VAL A 32 -8.71 -2.51 17.94
C VAL A 32 -9.95 -1.69 18.24
N THR A 33 -9.75 -0.41 18.58
CA THR A 33 -10.86 0.53 18.79
C THR A 33 -11.49 0.94 17.46
N GLN A 34 -12.69 1.51 17.51
CA GLN A 34 -13.37 2.02 16.31
C GLN A 34 -12.56 3.14 15.65
N GLU A 35 -11.90 4.01 16.42
CA GLU A 35 -11.04 5.07 15.89
C GLU A 35 -9.84 4.50 15.13
N ARG A 36 -9.20 3.45 15.66
CA ARG A 36 -8.07 2.77 14.99
C ARG A 36 -8.50 2.06 13.73
N LEU A 37 -9.71 1.51 13.71
CA LEU A 37 -10.27 0.90 12.51
C LEU A 37 -10.50 1.93 11.40
N VAL A 38 -11.06 3.10 11.76
CA VAL A 38 -11.27 4.22 10.82
C VAL A 38 -9.93 4.78 10.33
N GLU A 39 -8.95 4.92 11.22
CA GLU A 39 -7.58 5.34 10.87
C GLU A 39 -6.95 4.37 9.86
N GLY A 40 -7.11 3.05 10.06
CA GLY A 40 -6.59 2.02 9.17
C GLY A 40 -7.16 2.06 7.75
N LEU A 41 -8.38 2.58 7.56
CA LEU A 41 -9.00 2.76 6.25
C LEU A 41 -8.41 3.93 5.44
N SER A 42 -7.71 4.86 6.10
CA SER A 42 -7.08 6.02 5.48
C SER A 42 -5.55 5.84 5.42
N ALA A 43 -5.08 4.97 4.54
CA ALA A 43 -3.65 4.68 4.43
C ALA A 43 -2.82 5.92 4.07
N MET A 44 -1.83 6.25 4.92
CA MET A 44 -0.91 7.38 4.72
C MET A 44 0.46 6.95 4.18
N TYR A 45 0.79 5.66 4.30
CA TYR A 45 2.07 5.10 3.90
C TYR A 45 1.85 3.85 3.06
N CYS A 46 2.60 3.72 1.97
CA CYS A 46 2.66 2.52 1.15
C CYS A 46 4.07 1.95 1.24
N ALA A 47 4.21 0.72 1.75
CA ALA A 47 5.49 0.01 1.78
C ALA A 47 5.54 -0.95 0.58
N LEU A 48 6.43 -0.65 -0.37
CA LEU A 48 6.70 -1.53 -1.51
C LEU A 48 7.80 -2.49 -1.13
N SER A 49 7.42 -3.55 -0.42
CA SER A 49 8.37 -4.47 0.23
C SER A 49 7.88 -5.91 0.38
N LEU A 50 6.73 -6.29 -0.19
CA LEU A 50 6.09 -7.58 0.12
C LEU A 50 6.84 -8.77 -0.48
N VAL A 51 6.97 -8.83 -1.81
CA VAL A 51 7.68 -9.88 -2.55
C VAL A 51 8.23 -9.28 -3.85
N GLY A 52 9.39 -9.76 -4.30
CA GLY A 52 10.02 -9.32 -5.55
C GLY A 52 10.75 -7.97 -5.41
N GLU A 53 11.29 -7.49 -6.53
CA GLU A 53 11.97 -6.19 -6.60
C GLU A 53 11.05 -5.16 -7.27
N PRO A 54 10.54 -4.14 -6.55
CA PRO A 54 9.61 -3.15 -7.11
C PRO A 54 10.17 -2.44 -8.36
N ILE A 55 11.48 -2.25 -8.44
CA ILE A 55 12.17 -1.60 -9.56
C ILE A 55 12.16 -2.41 -10.86
N MET A 56 11.73 -3.68 -10.81
CA MET A 56 11.51 -4.51 -12.00
C MET A 56 10.25 -4.08 -12.76
N TYR A 57 9.32 -3.38 -12.11
CA TYR A 57 8.16 -2.79 -12.78
C TYR A 57 8.59 -1.55 -13.57
N LEU A 58 8.43 -1.59 -14.89
CA LEU A 58 8.98 -0.55 -15.78
C LEU A 58 8.33 0.83 -15.56
N GLU A 59 7.10 0.84 -15.07
CA GLU A 59 6.32 2.07 -14.82
C GLU A 59 6.28 2.42 -13.33
N ILE A 60 7.26 1.96 -12.56
CA ILE A 60 7.35 2.22 -11.11
C ILE A 60 7.36 3.72 -10.79
N SER A 61 8.03 4.55 -11.58
CA SER A 61 8.02 6.01 -11.39
C SER A 61 6.61 6.60 -11.50
N ILE A 62 5.83 6.17 -12.49
CA ILE A 62 4.44 6.61 -12.68
C ILE A 62 3.59 6.17 -11.49
N PHE A 63 3.78 4.93 -11.02
CA PHE A 63 3.08 4.43 -9.85
C PHE A 63 3.42 5.23 -8.57
N LEU A 64 4.69 5.54 -8.34
CA LEU A 64 5.14 6.38 -7.23
C LEU A 64 4.55 7.79 -7.30
N ASP A 65 4.49 8.38 -8.50
CA ASP A 65 3.86 9.69 -8.72
C ASP A 65 2.36 9.65 -8.40
N GLU A 66 1.65 8.58 -8.77
CA GLU A 66 0.22 8.41 -8.45
C GLU A 66 -0.03 8.30 -6.94
N LEU A 67 0.84 7.60 -6.20
CA LEU A 67 0.80 7.53 -4.74
C LEU A 67 1.05 8.91 -4.12
N GLN A 68 2.06 9.64 -4.61
CA GLN A 68 2.38 10.98 -4.12
C GLN A 68 1.23 11.98 -4.36
N LYS A 69 0.59 11.95 -5.54
CA LYS A 69 -0.59 12.77 -5.84
C LYS A 69 -1.74 12.54 -4.87
N ARG A 70 -1.88 11.32 -4.35
CA ARG A 70 -2.87 10.92 -3.34
C ARG A 70 -2.41 11.16 -1.91
N ARG A 71 -1.23 11.76 -1.72
CA ARG A 71 -0.60 12.04 -0.42
C ARG A 71 -0.26 10.77 0.37
N ILE A 72 0.03 9.68 -0.33
CA ILE A 72 0.51 8.44 0.25
C ILE A 72 2.03 8.45 0.15
N SER A 73 2.70 8.48 1.31
CA SER A 73 4.16 8.45 1.37
C SER A 73 4.66 7.04 1.08
N THR A 74 5.67 6.90 0.21
CA THR A 74 6.15 5.58 -0.19
C THR A 74 7.45 5.21 0.52
N LEU A 75 7.50 4.00 1.05
CA LEU A 75 8.70 3.34 1.56
C LEU A 75 9.10 2.27 0.54
N LEU A 76 10.09 2.60 -0.29
CA LEU A 76 10.60 1.69 -1.32
C LEU A 76 11.73 0.82 -0.74
N VAL A 77 11.56 -0.51 -0.78
CA VAL A 77 12.60 -1.46 -0.38
C VAL A 77 13.13 -2.15 -1.63
N THR A 78 14.44 -2.09 -1.84
CA THR A 78 15.12 -2.77 -2.94
C THR A 78 16.41 -3.40 -2.46
N ASN A 79 16.81 -4.51 -3.08
CA ASN A 79 18.09 -5.16 -2.85
C ASN A 79 19.27 -4.47 -3.56
N VAL A 80 19.05 -3.35 -4.25
CA VAL A 80 20.07 -2.54 -4.94
C VAL A 80 20.76 -3.29 -6.11
N GLN A 81 20.13 -4.33 -6.67
CA GLN A 81 20.67 -5.02 -7.86
C GLN A 81 20.68 -4.17 -9.13
N PHE A 82 19.90 -3.08 -9.16
CA PHE A 82 19.74 -2.19 -10.33
C PHE A 82 20.00 -0.72 -9.93
N PRO A 83 21.25 -0.33 -9.67
CA PRO A 83 21.60 0.99 -9.12
C PRO A 83 21.27 2.17 -10.05
N GLU A 84 21.26 1.97 -11.37
CA GLU A 84 20.95 2.99 -12.38
C GLU A 84 19.45 3.36 -12.48
N ARG A 85 18.57 2.64 -11.76
CA ARG A 85 17.12 2.86 -11.78
C ARG A 85 16.58 3.55 -10.53
N ASN A 86 17.45 3.90 -9.57
CA ASN A 86 17.09 4.63 -8.34
C ASN A 86 17.18 6.16 -8.53
#